data_AF-A0A966FGC7-F1
#
_entry.id   AF-A0A966FGC7-F1
#
_cell.length_a   1.000
_cell.length_b   1.000
_cell.length_c   1.000
_cell.angle_alpha   90.00
_cell.angle_beta   90.00
_cell.angle_gamma   90.00
#
_symmetry.space_group_name_H-M   'P 1'
#
loop_
_entity.id
_entity.type
_entity.pdbx_description
1 polymer ?
#
loop_
_entity_poly.entity_id
_entity_poly.type
_entity_poly.pdbx_seq_one_letter_code
_entity_poly.pdbx_strand_id
1 'polypeptide(L)' 'VLVSLHPGTVNTGLSKPFKGEQIGRQPLLAVGEMLQTLNQLKPADSGTFVAYNGEKLPW' A
#
# COMPACT_ATOMS: atom_id res chain seq x y z
N VAL A 1 8.21 12.99 -6.94
CA VAL A 1 6.96 12.27 -7.29
C VAL A 1 6.02 12.40 -6.11
N LEU A 2 4.72 12.60 -6.36
CA LEU A 2 3.69 12.62 -5.32
C LEU A 2 2.59 11.63 -5.72
N VAL A 3 2.25 10.68 -4.84
CA VAL A 3 1.23 9.65 -5.09
C VAL A 3 0.43 9.40 -3.82
N SER A 4 -0.77 8.84 -3.98
CA SER A 4 -1.45 8.14 -2.90
C SER A 4 -1.06 6.66 -2.93
N LEU A 5 -0.83 6.04 -1.77
CA LEU A 5 -0.35 4.66 -1.67
C LEU A 5 -1.27 3.85 -0.76
N HIS A 6 -1.90 2.81 -1.30
CA HIS A 6 -2.72 1.87 -0.54
C HIS A 6 -1.86 0.71 -0.01
N PRO A 7 -1.73 0.54 1.31
CA PRO A 7 -0.87 -0.51 1.88
C PRO A 7 -1.48 -1.93 1.80
N GLY A 8 -2.73 -2.02 1.34
CA GLY A 8 -3.56 -3.21 1.55
C GLY A 8 -4.17 -3.21 2.96
N THR A 9 -4.91 -4.26 3.30
CA THR A 9 -5.31 -4.48 4.70
C THR A 9 -4.09 -4.96 5.48
N VAL A 10 -3.56 -4.14 6.38
CA VAL A 10 -2.38 -4.46 7.20
C VAL A 10 -2.81 -4.75 8.63
N ASN A 11 -2.35 -5.87 9.21
CA ASN A 11 -2.64 -6.25 10.58
C ASN A 11 -2.03 -5.25 11.59
N THR A 12 -2.83 -4.26 11.93
CA THR A 12 -2.53 -3.16 12.85
C THR A 12 -3.72 -2.93 13.78
N GLY A 13 -3.52 -2.15 14.85
CA GLY A 13 -4.61 -1.73 15.73
C GLY A 13 -5.76 -1.03 15.00
N LEU A 14 -5.47 -0.28 13.93
CA LEU A 14 -6.47 0.38 13.09
C LEU A 14 -7.36 -0.63 12.34
N SER A 15 -6.78 -1.69 11.80
CA SER A 15 -7.48 -2.70 10.99
C SER A 15 -8.21 -3.76 11.82
N LYS A 16 -7.88 -3.89 13.10
CA LYS A 16 -8.39 -4.93 14.00
C LYS A 16 -9.93 -5.05 14.02
N PRO A 17 -10.72 -3.97 14.18
CA PRO A 17 -12.19 -4.08 14.16
C PRO A 17 -12.75 -4.48 12.79
N PHE A 18 -11.93 -4.47 11.72
CA PHE A 18 -12.32 -4.79 10.35
C PHE A 18 -11.69 -6.11 9.85
N LYS A 19 -11.58 -7.11 10.75
CA LYS A 19 -10.97 -8.42 10.48
C LYS A 19 -9.46 -8.39 10.15
N GLY A 20 -8.76 -7.27 10.41
CA GLY A 20 -7.34 -7.14 10.11
C GLY A 20 -6.44 -8.16 10.80
N GLU A 21 -6.82 -8.68 11.97
CA GLU A 21 -6.07 -9.77 12.62
C GLU A 21 -6.21 -11.13 11.88
N GLN A 22 -7.24 -11.30 11.06
CA GLN A 22 -7.56 -12.54 10.34
C GLN A 22 -7.12 -12.51 8.88
N ILE A 23 -7.39 -11.40 8.19
CA ILE A 23 -7.14 -11.23 6.75
C ILE A 23 -6.01 -10.25 6.45
N GLY A 24 -5.51 -9.56 7.48
CA GLY A 24 -4.51 -8.52 7.32
C GLY A 24 -3.11 -9.10 7.13
N ARG A 25 -2.35 -8.38 6.31
CA ARG A 25 -0.98 -8.70 5.94
C ARG A 25 -0.04 -8.28 7.08
N GLN A 26 1.09 -8.96 7.21
CA GLN A 26 2.10 -8.62 8.21
C GLN A 26 2.66 -7.19 7.98
N PRO A 27 2.80 -6.34 9.01
CA PRO A 27 3.25 -4.95 8.84
C PRO A 27 4.59 -4.81 8.12
N LEU A 28 5.57 -5.65 8.47
CA LEU A 28 6.90 -5.62 7.84
C LEU A 28 6.87 -6.04 6.37
N LEU A 29 5.97 -6.95 5.99
CA LEU A 29 5.77 -7.32 4.59
C LEU A 29 5.16 -6.16 3.80
N ALA A 30 4.08 -5.56 4.34
CA ALA A 30 3.38 -4.47 3.69
C ALA A 30 4.30 -3.26 3.43
N VAL A 31 5.10 -2.84 4.43
CA VAL A 31 6.05 -1.74 4.24
C VAL A 31 7.17 -2.10 3.26
N GLY A 32 7.62 -3.35 3.25
CA GLY A 32 8.66 -3.81 2.32
C GLY A 32 8.22 -3.66 0.86
N GLU A 33 7.01 -4.12 0.52
CA GLU A 33 6.47 -3.99 -0.85
C GLU A 33 6.09 -2.55 -1.20
N MET A 34 5.59 -1.77 -0.23
CA MET A 34 5.38 -0.34 -0.41
C MET A 34 6.69 0.38 -0.78
N LEU A 35 7.80 0.08 -0.10
CA LEU A 35 9.11 0.62 -0.43
C LEU A 35 9.57 0.17 -1.82
N GLN A 36 9.32 -1.09 -2.20
CA GLN A 36 9.61 -1.56 -3.55
C GLN A 36 8.79 -0.81 -4.62
N THR A 37 7.49 -0.58 -4.36
CA THR A 37 6.63 0.21 -5.24
C THR A 37 7.14 1.64 -5.38
N LEU A 38 7.48 2.30 -4.27
CA LEU A 38 8.04 3.65 -4.28
C LEU A 38 9.34 3.74 -5.09
N ASN A 39 10.21 2.73 -5.00
CA ASN A 39 11.47 2.67 -5.77
C ASN A 39 11.27 2.54 -7.29
N GLN A 40 10.08 2.14 -7.75
CA GLN A 40 9.78 1.96 -9.17
C GLN A 40 9.04 3.16 -9.79
N LEU A 41 8.60 4.13 -8.97
CA LEU A 41 7.83 5.28 -9.45
C LEU A 41 8.67 6.22 -10.33
N LYS A 42 8.02 6.76 -11.36
CA LYS A 42 8.59 7.75 -12.28
C LYS A 42 7.91 9.10 -12.12
N PRO A 43 8.51 10.21 -12.60
CA PRO A 43 7.87 11.53 -12.61
C PRO A 43 6.45 11.51 -13.19
N ALA A 44 6.23 10.74 -14.27
CA ALA A 44 4.93 10.57 -14.94
C ALA A 44 3.85 9.88 -14.09
N ASP A 45 4.22 9.21 -12.99
CA ASP A 45 3.25 8.59 -12.07
C ASP A 45 2.72 9.57 -11.02
N SER A 46 3.22 10.81 -10.99
CA SER A 46 2.74 11.83 -10.04
C SER A 46 1.24 12.09 -10.22
N GLY A 47 0.49 12.10 -9.12
CA GLY A 47 -0.97 12.26 -9.11
C GLY A 47 -1.76 10.96 -9.24
N THR A 48 -1.10 9.80 -9.27
CA THR A 48 -1.78 8.49 -9.29
C THR A 48 -2.09 7.97 -7.88
N PHE A 49 -3.04 7.04 -7.82
CA PHE A 49 -3.28 6.18 -6.66
C PHE A 49 -2.76 4.77 -6.99
N VAL A 50 -1.88 4.24 -6.15
CA VAL A 50 -1.23 2.94 -6.37
C VAL A 50 -1.34 2.06 -5.14
N ALA A 51 -1.40 0.74 -5.32
CA ALA A 51 -1.34 -0.22 -4.24
C ALA A 51 0.10 -0.68 -3.96
N TYR A 52 0.31 -1.32 -2.81
CA TYR A 52 1.58 -1.88 -2.35
C TYR A 52 2.28 -2.82 -3.35
N ASN A 53 1.55 -3.40 -4.30
CA ASN A 53 2.04 -4.32 -5.33
C ASN A 53 2.32 -3.62 -6.68
N GLY A 54 2.23 -2.28 -6.73
CA GLY A 54 2.41 -1.48 -7.94
C GLY A 54 1.16 -1.35 -8.83
N GLU A 55 0.04 -1.97 -8.46
CA GLU A 55 -1.22 -1.82 -9.19
C GLU A 55 -1.72 -0.36 -9.13
N LYS A 56 -2.07 0.22 -10.28
CA LYS A 56 -2.74 1.53 -10.34
C LYS A 56 -4.22 1.33 -10.03
N LEU A 57 -4.70 2.04 -9.02
CA LEU A 57 -6.08 1.99 -8.56
C LEU A 57 -6.90 3.14 -9.17
N PRO A 58 -8.21 2.95 -9.38
CA PRO A 58 -9.12 4.06 -9.63
C PRO A 58 -9.28 4.92 -8.37
N TRP A 59 -9.69 6.17 -8.57
CA TRP A 59 -10.12 7.06 -7.48
C TRP A 59 -11.51 6.69 -6.98
#